data_AF-A0A968Y5D4-F1
#
_entry.id   AF-A0A968Y5D4-F1
#
_cell.length_a   1.000
_cell.length_b   1.000
_cell.length_c   1.000
_cell.angle_alpha   90.00
_cell.angle_beta   90.00
_cell.angle_gamma   90.00
#
_symmetry.space_group_name_H-M   'P 1'
#
loop_
_entity.id
_entity.type
_entity.pdbx_description
1 polymer ?
#
loop_
_entity_poly.entity_id
_entity_poly.type
_entity_poly.pdbx_seq_one_letter_code
_entity_poly.pdbx_strand_id
1 'polypeptide(L)'
;MQTIKVRSRVDSDGMLHLQIPGGIKDTDLEVVVVFQPVAPATQAKTPEELGWSPGFFETVIGSWEGEPLVRPEQLEYEIREELL
;
A
#
# COMPACT_ATOMS: atom_id res chain seq x y z
N MET A 1 27.47 4.25 -5.37
CA MET A 1 26.30 4.40 -4.48
C MET A 1 25.57 3.08 -4.43
N GLN A 2 25.52 2.42 -3.27
CA GLN A 2 24.78 1.18 -3.06
C GLN A 2 23.70 1.43 -2.02
N THR A 3 22.48 0.97 -2.28
CA THR A 3 21.34 1.13 -1.37
C THR A 3 21.02 -0.22 -0.74
N ILE A 4 21.09 -0.28 0.59
CA ILE A 4 20.78 -1.50 1.37
C ILE A 4 19.52 -1.22 2.18
N LYS A 5 18.47 -2.02 2.00
CA LYS A 5 17.26 -1.95 2.83
C LYS A 5 17.42 -2.88 4.03
N VAL A 6 17.60 -2.31 5.22
CA VAL A 6 17.70 -3.05 6.49
C VAL A 6 16.46 -2.76 7.33
N ARG A 7 15.78 -3.80 7.81
CA ARG A 7 14.67 -3.68 8.76
C ARG A 7 15.20 -4.05 10.14
N SER A 8 15.25 -3.08 11.06
CA SER A 8 15.69 -3.27 12.44
C SER A 8 14.67 -2.64 13.40
N ARG A 9 14.60 -3.15 14.62
CA ARG A 9 13.72 -2.64 15.69
C ARG A 9 14.53 -1.71 16.57
N VAL A 10 13.90 -0.62 17.04
CA VAL A 10 14.48 0.23 18.08
C VAL A 10 14.36 -0.51 19.41
N ASP A 11 15.48 -0.67 20.09
CA ASP A 11 15.53 -1.42 21.34
C ASP A 11 14.95 -0.59 22.50
N SER A 12 14.82 -1.22 23.68
CA SER A 12 14.21 -0.59 24.86
C SER A 12 14.98 0.62 25.41
N ASP A 13 16.22 0.81 24.96
CA ASP A 13 17.09 1.95 25.27
C ASP A 13 16.90 3.14 24.30
N GLY A 14 16.06 3.00 23.27
CA GLY A 14 15.82 4.03 22.28
C GLY A 14 16.86 4.07 21.16
N MET A 15 17.77 3.09 21.06
CA MET A 15 18.80 3.03 20.03
C MET A 15 18.39 2.11 18.87
N LEU A 16 18.78 2.50 17.65
CA LEU A 16 18.64 1.68 16.44
C LEU A 16 20.00 1.13 16.03
N HIS A 17 20.20 -0.17 16.20
CA HIS A 17 21.42 -0.85 15.75
C HIS A 17 21.28 -1.28 14.28
N LEU A 18 22.11 -0.69 13.41
CA LEU A 18 22.23 -1.06 12.00
C LEU A 18 23.51 -1.86 11.79
N GLN A 19 23.38 -3.16 11.51
CA GLN A 19 24.49 -3.99 11.07
C GLN A 19 24.52 -3.94 9.54
N ILE A 20 25.64 -3.50 8.95
CA ILE A 20 25.81 -3.43 7.49
C ILE A 20 26.52 -4.71 7.03
N PRO A 21 25.81 -5.69 6.45
CA PRO A 21 26.43 -6.89 5.92
C PRO A 21 27.09 -6.55 4.57
N GLY A 22 28.41 -6.46 4.55
CA GLY A 22 29.11 -6.11 3.31
C GLY A 22 30.62 -6.33 3.28
N GLY A 23 31.23 -6.86 4.34
CA GLY A 23 32.66 -7.14 4.36
C GLY A 23 33.57 -5.91 4.18
N ILE A 24 33.00 -4.69 4.23
CA ILE A 24 33.76 -3.44 4.16
C ILE A 24 34.52 -3.29 5.48
N LYS A 25 35.84 -3.26 5.39
CA LYS A 25 36.77 -3.12 6.51
C LYS A 25 37.75 -2.00 6.17
N ASP A 26 38.19 -1.26 7.17
CA ASP A 26 39.24 -0.26 7.06
C ASP A 26 39.00 0.78 5.95
N THR A 27 37.78 1.34 5.88
CA THR A 27 37.41 2.37 4.90
C THR A 27 36.38 3.32 5.50
N ASP A 28 36.56 4.62 5.28
CA ASP A 28 35.60 5.66 5.68
C ASP A 28 34.38 5.63 4.75
N LEU A 29 33.18 5.62 5.34
CA LEU A 29 31.92 5.57 4.61
C LEU A 29 31.03 6.77 4.98
N GLU A 30 30.55 7.47 3.97
CA GLU A 30 29.46 8.44 4.14
C GLU A 30 28.12 7.70 4.08
N VAL A 31 27.31 7.84 5.14
CA VAL A 31 26.04 7.12 5.30
C VAL A 31 24.88 8.10 5.41
N VAL A 32 23.87 7.93 4.58
CA VAL A 32 22.60 8.66 4.65
C VAL A 32 21.52 7.73 5.15
N VAL A 33 20.95 8.01 6.32
CA VAL A 33 19.87 7.23 6.92
C VAL A 33 18.55 7.94 6.72
N VAL A 34 17.60 7.30 6.06
CA VAL A 34 16.22 7.78 5.91
C VAL A 34 15.31 6.93 6.78
N PHE A 35 14.68 7.53 7.79
CA PHE A 35 13.72 6.85 8.67
C PHE A 35 12.29 7.12 8.20
N GLN A 36 11.50 6.05 8.08
CA GLN A 36 10.05 6.13 7.98
C GLN A 36 9.47 5.32 9.14
N PRO A 37 8.59 5.91 9.97
CA PRO A 37 7.85 5.16 10.97
C PRO A 37 7.07 4.05 10.27
N VAL A 38 7.45 2.81 10.51
CA VAL A 38 6.65 1.67 10.06
C VAL A 38 5.55 1.56 11.10
N ALA A 39 4.34 2.04 10.75
CA ALA A 39 3.17 1.74 11.57
C ALA A 39 3.18 0.23 11.83
N PRO A 40 2.94 -0.23 13.08
CA PRO A 40 2.75 -1.66 13.31
C PRO A 40 1.75 -2.12 12.25
N ALA A 41 2.05 -3.24 11.58
CA ALA A 41 1.10 -3.81 10.64
C ALA A 41 -0.19 -3.98 11.43
N THR A 42 -1.13 -3.05 11.23
CA THR A 42 -2.47 -3.16 11.78
C THR A 42 -2.92 -4.50 11.27
N GLN A 43 -3.35 -5.38 12.19
CA GLN A 43 -3.94 -6.65 11.80
C GLN A 43 -4.86 -6.36 10.63
N ALA A 44 -4.57 -6.99 9.49
CA ALA A 44 -5.33 -6.77 8.28
C ALA A 44 -6.78 -7.05 8.65
N LYS A 45 -7.60 -5.99 8.66
CA LYS A 45 -9.01 -6.12 9.00
C LYS A 45 -9.62 -7.09 8.01
N THR A 46 -10.38 -8.03 8.53
CA THR A 46 -11.23 -8.89 7.71
C THR A 46 -12.21 -8.04 6.91
N PRO A 47 -12.67 -8.50 5.73
CA PRO A 47 -13.74 -7.85 4.97
C PRO A 47 -14.95 -7.48 5.84
N GLU A 48 -15.34 -8.34 6.77
CA GLU A 48 -16.47 -8.13 7.66
C GLU A 48 -16.22 -6.96 8.63
N GLU A 49 -15.01 -6.82 9.15
CA GLU A 49 -14.59 -5.66 9.97
C GLU A 49 -14.51 -4.35 9.16
N LEU A 50 -14.49 -4.44 7.83
CA LEU A 50 -14.57 -3.31 6.91
C LEU A 50 -16.01 -3.03 6.45
N GLY A 51 -17.00 -3.78 6.96
CA GLY A 51 -18.42 -3.58 6.69
C GLY A 51 -18.97 -4.38 5.50
N TRP A 52 -18.20 -5.32 4.94
CA TRP A 52 -18.69 -6.22 3.90
C TRP A 52 -19.53 -7.34 4.50
N SER A 53 -20.51 -7.84 3.74
CA SER A 53 -21.25 -9.03 4.15
C SER A 53 -20.34 -10.26 4.14
N PRO A 54 -20.60 -11.28 4.98
CA PRO A 54 -19.81 -12.50 5.00
C PRO A 54 -19.73 -13.14 3.61
N GLY A 55 -18.52 -13.50 3.17
CA GLY A 55 -18.30 -14.16 1.88
C GLY A 55 -18.50 -13.27 0.64
N PHE A 56 -18.62 -11.96 0.80
CA PHE A 56 -18.91 -11.03 -0.30
C PHE A 56 -17.91 -11.17 -1.46
N PHE A 57 -16.62 -11.26 -1.17
CA PHE A 57 -15.59 -11.31 -2.22
C PHE A 57 -15.53 -12.68 -2.92
N GLU A 58 -15.93 -13.74 -2.23
CA GLU A 58 -15.96 -15.11 -2.73
C GLU A 58 -17.19 -15.37 -3.59
N THR A 59 -18.34 -14.79 -3.23
CA THR A 59 -19.62 -15.10 -3.89
C THR A 59 -20.11 -14.01 -4.84
N VAL A 60 -19.65 -12.76 -4.72
CA VAL A 60 -20.19 -11.65 -5.52
C VAL A 60 -19.29 -11.33 -6.71
N ILE A 61 -17.97 -11.42 -6.56
CA ILE A 61 -17.04 -11.19 -7.68
C ILE A 61 -17.25 -12.28 -8.73
N GLY A 62 -17.61 -11.87 -9.95
CA GLY A 62 -17.81 -12.79 -11.07
C GLY A 62 -19.14 -13.56 -11.03
N SER A 63 -20.04 -13.24 -10.10
CA SER A 63 -21.37 -13.86 -9.99
C SER A 63 -22.39 -13.39 -11.02
N TRP A 64 -21.99 -12.54 -11.97
CA TRP A 64 -22.89 -12.09 -13.02
C TRP A 64 -23.20 -13.23 -13.98
N GLU A 65 -24.41 -13.78 -13.87
CA GLU A 65 -24.94 -14.84 -14.74
C GLU A 65 -25.88 -14.32 -15.85
N GLY A 66 -26.08 -12.98 -15.92
CA GLY A 66 -26.93 -12.36 -16.93
C GLY A 66 -26.26 -12.21 -18.29
N GLU A 67 -26.94 -11.50 -19.19
CA GLU A 67 -26.40 -11.14 -20.51
C GLU A 67 -25.08 -10.37 -20.38
N PRO A 68 -24.16 -10.46 -21.36
CA PRO A 68 -22.93 -9.69 -21.36
C PRO A 68 -23.20 -8.21 -21.12
N LEU A 69 -22.43 -7.59 -20.23
CA LEU A 69 -22.53 -6.16 -19.95
C LEU A 69 -22.15 -5.39 -21.23
N VAL A 70 -23.15 -4.86 -21.93
CA VAL A 70 -22.96 -4.01 -23.10
C VAL A 70 -23.00 -2.55 -22.67
N ARG A 71 -22.01 -1.77 -23.10
CA ARG A 71 -22.05 -0.32 -22.95
C ARG A 71 -23.10 0.23 -23.93
N PRO A 72 -24.15 0.95 -23.48
CA PRO A 72 -25.10 1.60 -24.37
C PRO A 72 -24.44 2.76 -25.14
N GLU A 73 -25.10 3.24 -26.17
CA GLU A 73 -24.66 4.46 -26.86
C GLU A 73 -24.56 5.64 -25.87
N GLN A 74 -23.48 6.41 -26.00
CA GLN A 74 -23.29 7.59 -25.19
C GLN A 74 -24.32 8.66 -25.59
N LEU A 75 -25.04 9.19 -24.60
CA LEU A 75 -25.99 10.28 -24.81
C LEU A 75 -25.29 11.59 -25.20
N GLU A 76 -26.07 12.53 -25.73
CA GLU A 76 -25.60 13.89 -25.97
C GLU A 76 -25.11 14.56 -24.67
N TYR A 77 -24.17 15.49 -24.81
CA TYR A 77 -23.69 16.26 -23.67
C TYR A 77 -24.80 17.12 -23.07
N GLU A 78 -24.78 17.28 -21.76
CA GLU A 78 -25.62 18.26 -21.06
C GLU A 78 -25.30 19.67 -21.57
N ILE A 79 -26.34 20.41 -21.97
CA ILE A 79 -26.23 21.85 -22.21
C ILE A 79 -26.23 22.55 -20.85
N ARG A 80 -25.12 23.18 -20.48
CA ARG A 80 -24.99 23.96 -19.24
C ARG A 80 -25.14 25.44 -19.55
N GLU A 81 -25.71 26.19 -18.61
CA GLU A 81 -25.77 27.65 -18.69
C GLU A 81 -24.35 28.24 -18.70
N GLU A 82 -24.15 29.33 -19.45
CA GLU A 82 -22.91 30.10 -19.39
C GLU A 82 -22.78 30.75 -18.01
N LEU A 83 -21.57 30.71 -17.45
CA LEU A 83 -21.27 31.43 -16.22
C LEU A 83 -21.20 32.93 -16.53
N LEU A 84 -22.07 33.72 -15.88
CA LEU A 84 -22.08 35.18 -15.93
C LEU A 84 -20.86 35.81 -15.22
#